data_AF-A0A2S7CSZ2-F1
#
_entry.id   AF-A0A2S7CSZ2-F1
#
_cell.length_a   1.000
_cell.length_b   1.000
_cell.length_c   1.000
_cell.angle_alpha   90.00
_cell.angle_beta   90.00
_cell.angle_gamma   90.00
#
_symmetry.space_group_name_H-M   'P 1'
#
loop_
_entity.id
_entity.type
_entity.pdbx_description
1 polymer ?
#
loop_
_entity_poly.entity_id
_entity_poly.type
_entity_poly.pdbx_seq_one_letter_code
_entity_poly.pdbx_strand_id
1 'polypeptide(L)'
;MSILLRRPATYLALPMLLSSAVTLATYTLPDGYLDGIALLALAAAATVVLDAVLQTRLPAVERFRSYRYAGTRDAFLAMALAAAVTLFCIADVVLFPIPLFSDPSSYATLSPLRSHVRHISNMCWILPPIALLCVRHRGLRAAMVVFGFVFPILVIDRNRIFAGLFSFVLVMLLRRDPLRRLPWKTIVVLVLAGGGVFSVLGTLRSGSLATVALPFGTFYRAMPQGVQWLLLYISAGPYNFGAMLAKGYVNASFLINQLVPFSGSIATAGTSIPLDAPNINVGTEFFPFLMAWGAPGAVLAWLALYAGLVWSVRRLNGSLSIFHVLIFLRLAYACLMSPFAPQAFTWTNFGFIALCLVLHACTVLLPNRHAAQPSAA
;
A
#
# COMPACT_ATOMS: atom_id res chain seq x y z
N MET A 1 8.40 -19.03 -10.58
CA MET A 1 7.41 -18.06 -10.04
C MET A 1 6.14 -18.21 -10.88
N SER A 2 4.94 -18.29 -10.30
CA SER A 2 3.74 -18.55 -11.09
C SER A 2 3.50 -17.39 -12.08
N ILE A 3 3.01 -17.72 -13.28
CA ILE A 3 2.67 -16.74 -14.33
C ILE A 3 1.74 -15.64 -13.80
N LEU A 4 0.95 -15.94 -12.76
CA LEU A 4 0.03 -15.03 -12.11
C LEU A 4 0.71 -13.84 -11.45
N LEU A 5 1.81 -13.99 -10.69
CA LEU A 5 2.46 -12.86 -10.02
C LEU A 5 3.06 -11.83 -10.99
N ARG A 6 3.25 -12.22 -12.25
CA ARG A 6 3.75 -11.31 -13.29
C ARG A 6 2.65 -10.47 -13.95
N ARG A 7 1.38 -10.78 -13.68
CA ARG A 7 0.23 -10.09 -14.22
C ARG A 7 -0.16 -8.90 -13.34
N PRO A 8 -0.28 -7.67 -13.88
CA PRO A 8 -0.81 -6.51 -13.16
C PRO A 8 -2.12 -6.80 -12.42
N ALA A 9 -3.08 -7.48 -13.04
CA ALA A 9 -4.39 -7.73 -12.42
C ALA A 9 -4.31 -8.46 -11.08
N THR A 10 -3.27 -9.28 -10.86
CA THR A 10 -3.07 -10.02 -9.60
C THR A 10 -2.97 -9.11 -8.38
N TYR A 11 -2.48 -7.88 -8.54
CA TYR A 11 -2.31 -6.96 -7.42
C TYR A 11 -3.57 -6.15 -7.09
N LEU A 12 -4.57 -6.11 -8.00
CA LEU A 12 -5.79 -5.33 -7.84
C LEU A 12 -7.04 -6.20 -7.76
N ALA A 13 -7.24 -7.07 -8.76
CA ALA A 13 -8.44 -7.87 -8.89
C ALA A 13 -8.54 -8.95 -7.81
N LEU A 14 -7.45 -9.69 -7.57
CA LEU A 14 -7.48 -10.79 -6.59
C LEU A 14 -7.76 -10.30 -5.15
N PRO A 15 -7.10 -9.24 -4.64
CA PRO A 15 -7.41 -8.70 -3.32
C PRO A 15 -8.85 -8.20 -3.20
N MET A 16 -9.39 -7.57 -4.26
CA MET A 16 -10.78 -7.14 -4.26
C MET A 16 -11.75 -8.31 -4.26
N LEU A 17 -11.55 -9.32 -5.12
CA LEU A 17 -12.40 -10.51 -5.15
C LEU A 17 -12.38 -11.24 -3.80
N LEU A 18 -11.20 -11.38 -3.20
CA LEU A 18 -11.05 -11.95 -1.87
C LEU A 18 -11.80 -11.13 -0.82
N SER A 19 -11.63 -9.81 -0.82
CA SER A 19 -12.29 -8.91 0.12
C SER A 19 -13.81 -8.91 -0.04
N SER A 20 -14.33 -8.92 -1.27
CA SER A 20 -15.75 -9.09 -1.56
C SER A 20 -16.28 -10.43 -1.07
N ALA A 21 -15.58 -11.54 -1.32
CA ALA A 21 -15.98 -12.87 -0.84
C ALA A 21 -15.98 -12.96 0.69
N VAL A 22 -14.95 -12.42 1.35
CA VAL A 22 -14.87 -12.35 2.81
C VAL A 22 -16.00 -11.49 3.37
N THR A 23 -16.38 -10.41 2.68
CA THR A 23 -17.52 -9.56 3.07
C THR A 23 -18.83 -10.35 3.07
N LEU A 24 -19.10 -11.11 2.00
CA LEU A 24 -20.27 -11.98 1.92
C LEU A 24 -20.30 -13.06 3.02
N ALA A 25 -19.13 -13.57 3.43
CA ALA A 25 -19.03 -14.55 4.51
C ALA A 25 -19.11 -13.92 5.92
N THR A 26 -18.83 -12.62 6.05
CA THR A 26 -18.68 -11.94 7.35
C THR A 26 -19.98 -11.28 7.80
N TYR A 27 -20.79 -10.75 6.88
CA TYR A 27 -21.97 -9.95 7.21
C TYR A 27 -23.27 -10.63 6.74
N THR A 28 -24.32 -10.46 7.52
CA THR A 28 -25.71 -10.60 7.05
C THR A 28 -26.10 -9.29 6.37
N LEU A 29 -25.97 -9.24 5.05
CA LEU A 29 -26.13 -7.99 4.30
C LEU A 29 -27.57 -7.47 4.33
N PRO A 30 -27.79 -6.17 4.62
CA PRO A 30 -29.05 -5.49 4.36
C PRO A 30 -29.39 -5.46 2.86
N ASP A 31 -30.67 -5.24 2.55
CA ASP A 31 -31.16 -5.15 1.18
C ASP A 31 -30.43 -4.05 0.38
N GLY A 32 -30.10 -4.34 -0.88
CA GLY A 32 -29.40 -3.44 -1.80
C GLY A 32 -27.87 -3.33 -1.60
N TYR A 33 -27.31 -3.78 -0.47
CA TYR A 33 -25.86 -3.66 -0.23
C TYR A 33 -25.04 -4.59 -1.14
N LEU A 34 -25.66 -5.68 -1.62
CA LEU A 34 -25.04 -6.63 -2.54
C LEU A 34 -24.63 -5.96 -3.86
N ASP A 35 -25.36 -4.96 -4.33
CA ASP A 35 -25.11 -4.32 -5.63
C ASP A 35 -23.73 -3.66 -5.68
N GLY A 36 -23.31 -3.00 -4.60
CA GLY A 36 -21.98 -2.39 -4.54
C GLY A 36 -20.86 -3.43 -4.45
N ILE A 37 -21.08 -4.54 -3.75
CA ILE A 37 -20.12 -5.64 -3.65
C ILE A 37 -20.00 -6.35 -5.01
N ALA A 38 -21.12 -6.54 -5.71
CA ALA A 38 -21.19 -7.09 -7.05
C ALA A 38 -20.48 -6.17 -8.05
N LEU A 39 -20.65 -4.86 -7.97
CA LEU A 39 -19.94 -3.89 -8.80
C LEU A 39 -18.41 -4.01 -8.63
N LEU A 40 -17.92 -4.10 -7.40
CA LEU A 40 -16.49 -4.29 -7.12
C LEU A 40 -15.97 -5.63 -7.68
N ALA A 41 -16.75 -6.72 -7.52
CA ALA A 41 -16.39 -8.03 -8.05
C ALA A 41 -16.38 -8.06 -9.59
N LEU A 42 -17.36 -7.42 -10.24
CA LEU A 42 -17.44 -7.28 -11.69
C LEU A 42 -16.29 -6.44 -12.24
N ALA A 43 -15.95 -5.32 -11.60
CA ALA A 43 -14.79 -4.51 -11.97
C ALA A 43 -13.48 -5.31 -11.86
N ALA A 44 -13.33 -6.11 -10.80
CA ALA A 44 -12.20 -7.01 -10.64
C ALA A 44 -12.13 -8.08 -11.72
N ALA A 45 -13.24 -8.75 -12.04
CA ALA A 45 -13.31 -9.74 -13.11
C ALA A 45 -12.99 -9.12 -14.48
N ALA A 46 -13.58 -7.96 -14.79
CA ALA A 46 -13.31 -7.21 -16.01
C ALA A 46 -11.82 -6.85 -16.14
N THR A 47 -11.16 -6.52 -15.02
CA THR A 47 -9.71 -6.24 -14.99
C THR A 47 -8.88 -7.46 -15.34
N VAL A 48 -9.27 -8.65 -14.88
CA VAL A 48 -8.59 -9.90 -15.25
C VAL A 48 -8.70 -10.15 -16.75
N VAL A 49 -9.88 -9.92 -17.34
CA VAL A 49 -10.11 -10.03 -18.78
C VAL A 49 -9.27 -9.00 -19.54
N LEU A 50 -9.30 -7.74 -19.11
CA LEU A 50 -8.53 -6.67 -19.74
C LEU A 50 -7.03 -6.95 -19.68
N ASP A 51 -6.51 -7.47 -18.57
CA ASP A 51 -5.10 -7.85 -18.43
C ASP A 51 -4.73 -9.03 -19.33
N ALA A 52 -5.65 -9.98 -19.53
CA ALA A 52 -5.46 -11.07 -20.49
C ALA A 52 -5.36 -10.56 -21.93
N VAL A 53 -6.12 -9.52 -22.29
CA VAL A 53 -6.06 -8.85 -23.61
C VAL A 53 -4.79 -8.02 -23.76
N LEU A 54 -4.43 -7.21 -22.75
CA LEU A 54 -3.25 -6.35 -22.80
C LEU A 54 -1.93 -7.11 -22.75
N GLN A 55 -1.96 -8.36 -22.26
CA GLN A 55 -0.81 -9.27 -22.11
C GLN A 55 0.43 -8.63 -21.46
N THR A 56 0.23 -7.56 -20.68
CA THR A 56 1.32 -6.84 -20.04
C THR A 56 1.83 -7.69 -18.89
N ARG A 57 3.14 -7.95 -18.86
CA ARG A 57 3.76 -8.77 -17.83
C ARG A 57 4.94 -8.04 -17.23
N LEU A 58 5.17 -8.26 -15.93
CA LEU A 58 6.42 -7.88 -15.30
C LEU A 58 7.62 -8.49 -16.05
N PRO A 59 8.78 -7.81 -16.04
CA PRO A 59 10.00 -8.36 -16.62
C PRO A 59 10.29 -9.77 -16.08
N ALA A 60 10.97 -10.56 -16.91
CA ALA A 60 11.37 -11.91 -16.52
C ALA A 60 12.22 -11.88 -15.23
N VAL A 61 12.04 -12.88 -14.37
CA VAL A 61 12.74 -12.99 -13.07
C VAL A 61 14.25 -13.05 -13.29
N GLU A 62 14.67 -13.68 -14.39
CA GLU A 62 16.05 -13.80 -14.83
C GLU A 62 16.66 -12.42 -15.09
N ARG A 63 15.90 -11.50 -15.69
CA ARG A 63 16.32 -10.12 -15.96
C ARG A 63 16.48 -9.32 -14.65
N PHE A 64 15.55 -9.48 -13.70
CA PHE A 64 15.66 -8.88 -12.37
C PHE A 64 16.84 -9.41 -11.56
N ARG A 65 17.10 -10.70 -11.66
CA ARG A 65 18.19 -11.37 -10.95
C ARG A 65 19.55 -10.96 -11.50
N SER A 66 19.70 -10.91 -12.83
CA SER A 66 20.96 -10.57 -13.50
C SER A 66 21.32 -9.09 -13.35
N TYR A 67 20.32 -8.21 -13.20
CA TYR A 67 20.55 -6.78 -13.03
C TYR A 67 21.23 -6.46 -11.68
N ARG A 68 22.38 -5.78 -11.75
CA ARG A 68 23.14 -5.34 -10.57
C ARG A 68 22.84 -3.87 -10.29
N TYR A 69 22.07 -3.61 -9.24
CA TYR A 69 21.78 -2.26 -8.78
C TYR A 69 22.97 -1.63 -8.06
N ALA A 70 23.64 -2.38 -7.18
CA ALA A 70 24.71 -1.83 -6.35
C ALA A 70 25.90 -1.32 -7.18
N GLY A 71 26.27 -0.05 -6.97
CA GLY A 71 27.37 0.62 -7.68
C GLY A 71 26.93 1.41 -8.93
N THR A 72 25.64 1.47 -9.23
CA THR A 72 25.10 2.33 -10.30
C THR A 72 24.79 3.74 -9.79
N ARG A 73 24.62 4.69 -10.71
CA ARG A 73 24.15 6.06 -10.42
C ARG A 73 22.79 6.05 -9.71
N ASP A 74 21.90 5.18 -10.18
CA ASP A 74 20.58 4.93 -9.60
C ASP A 74 20.68 4.51 -8.13
N ALA A 75 21.59 3.58 -7.81
CA ALA A 75 21.81 3.15 -6.43
C ALA A 75 22.39 4.27 -5.56
N PHE A 76 23.27 5.13 -6.09
CA PHE A 76 23.78 6.27 -5.35
C PHE A 76 22.64 7.22 -4.91
N LEU A 77 21.78 7.63 -5.84
CA LEU A 77 20.66 8.51 -5.53
C LEU A 77 19.62 7.82 -4.64
N ALA A 78 19.36 6.52 -4.82
CA ALA A 78 18.48 5.77 -3.94
C ALA A 78 19.04 5.66 -2.51
N MET A 79 20.36 5.51 -2.35
CA MET A 79 21.00 5.51 -1.04
C MET A 79 20.96 6.91 -0.38
N ALA A 80 21.11 7.99 -1.15
CA ALA A 80 20.94 9.35 -0.65
C ALA A 80 19.50 9.60 -0.18
N LEU A 81 18.51 9.16 -0.96
CA LEU A 81 17.10 9.18 -0.54
C LEU A 81 16.87 8.38 0.75
N ALA A 82 17.43 7.16 0.83
CA ALA A 82 17.30 6.32 2.02
C ALA A 82 17.94 6.97 3.26
N ALA A 83 19.08 7.63 3.10
CA ALA A 83 19.72 8.39 4.18
C ALA A 83 18.84 9.56 4.64
N ALA A 84 18.29 10.35 3.71
CA ALA A 84 17.36 11.43 4.03
C ALA A 84 16.13 10.91 4.78
N VAL A 85 15.48 9.84 4.29
CA VAL A 85 14.33 9.22 4.98
C VAL A 85 14.72 8.74 6.38
N THR A 86 15.90 8.15 6.54
CA THR A 86 16.40 7.68 7.85
C THR A 86 16.58 8.86 8.82
N LEU A 87 17.15 9.98 8.36
CA LEU A 87 17.29 11.20 9.17
C LEU A 87 15.93 11.73 9.64
N PHE A 88 14.93 11.74 8.76
CA PHE A 88 13.57 12.17 9.11
C PHE A 88 12.86 11.20 10.05
N CYS A 89 13.10 9.89 9.93
CA CYS A 89 12.62 8.92 10.91
C CYS A 89 13.23 9.15 12.29
N ILE A 90 14.54 9.43 12.36
CA ILE A 90 15.22 9.76 13.62
C ILE A 90 14.65 11.07 14.19
N ALA A 91 14.49 12.09 13.36
CA ALA A 91 13.89 13.36 13.77
C ALA A 91 12.46 13.17 14.32
N ASP A 92 11.64 12.29 13.72
CA ASP A 92 10.28 12.01 14.20
C ASP A 92 10.29 11.44 15.62
N VAL A 93 11.17 10.49 15.91
CA VAL A 93 11.22 9.84 17.25
C VAL A 93 11.99 10.65 18.30
N VAL A 94 12.89 11.55 17.89
CA VAL A 94 13.66 12.40 18.81
C VAL A 94 12.91 13.69 19.14
N LEU A 95 12.26 14.30 18.16
CA LEU A 95 11.59 15.60 18.33
C LEU A 95 10.16 15.48 18.84
N PHE A 96 9.53 14.30 18.73
CA PHE A 96 8.14 14.10 19.11
C PHE A 96 7.97 12.88 20.01
N PRO A 97 6.94 12.89 20.89
CA PRO A 97 6.64 11.74 21.74
C PRO A 97 6.31 10.51 20.89
N ILE A 98 6.91 9.37 21.27
CA ILE A 98 6.74 8.09 20.58
C ILE A 98 5.34 7.54 20.92
N PRO A 99 4.40 7.46 19.95
CA PRO A 99 3.01 7.10 20.23
C PRO A 99 2.85 5.76 20.95
N LEU A 100 3.74 4.80 20.69
CA LEU A 100 3.72 3.49 21.35
C LEU A 100 3.94 3.56 22.86
N PHE A 101 4.71 4.53 23.35
CA PHE A 101 5.11 4.62 24.76
C PHE A 101 4.37 5.71 25.53
N SER A 102 3.97 6.80 24.86
CA SER A 102 3.37 7.96 25.54
C SER A 102 1.85 7.94 25.52
N ASP A 103 1.26 7.95 24.31
CA ASP A 103 -0.17 8.07 24.10
C ASP A 103 -0.51 7.62 22.66
N PRO A 104 -1.17 6.47 22.48
CA PRO A 104 -1.60 5.98 21.18
C PRO A 104 -2.54 6.95 20.44
N SER A 105 -3.28 7.79 21.17
CA SER A 105 -4.20 8.78 20.58
C SER A 105 -3.46 9.93 19.88
N SER A 106 -2.23 10.25 20.31
CA SER A 106 -1.35 11.25 19.71
C SER A 106 -0.97 10.94 18.26
N TYR A 107 -1.21 9.72 17.78
CA TYR A 107 -1.11 9.37 16.37
C TYR A 107 -2.09 10.19 15.51
N ALA A 108 -3.30 10.46 16.01
CA ALA A 108 -4.38 11.12 15.28
C ALA A 108 -4.32 12.65 15.34
N THR A 109 -3.61 13.21 16.33
CA THR A 109 -3.46 14.65 16.55
C THR A 109 -2.03 15.09 16.21
N LEU A 110 -1.79 15.31 14.92
CA LEU A 110 -0.48 15.77 14.44
C LEU A 110 -0.39 17.29 14.51
N SER A 111 0.62 17.79 15.22
CA SER A 111 1.03 19.19 15.07
C SER A 111 1.49 19.44 13.63
N PRO A 112 1.35 20.68 13.10
CA PRO A 112 1.75 20.99 11.73
C PRO A 112 3.20 20.59 11.42
N LEU A 113 4.12 20.87 12.35
CA LEU A 113 5.53 20.51 12.24
C LEU A 113 5.74 18.99 12.17
N ARG A 114 5.05 18.22 13.03
CA ARG A 114 5.11 16.76 13.01
C ARG A 114 4.55 16.19 11.72
N SER A 115 3.52 16.81 11.13
CA SER A 115 2.98 16.41 9.83
C SER A 115 4.03 16.50 8.72
N HIS A 116 4.80 17.60 8.66
CA HIS A 116 5.88 17.76 7.67
C HIS A 116 6.96 16.69 7.81
N VAL A 117 7.42 16.43 9.04
CA VAL A 117 8.39 15.36 9.29
C VAL A 117 7.82 14.00 8.89
N ARG A 118 6.54 13.74 9.24
CA ARG A 118 5.84 12.50 8.88
C ARG A 118 5.67 12.30 7.38
N HIS A 119 5.49 13.35 6.58
CA HIS A 119 5.40 13.18 5.12
C HIS A 119 6.64 12.51 4.53
N ILE A 120 7.82 12.76 5.11
CA ILE A 120 9.08 12.17 4.67
C ILE A 120 9.37 10.87 5.43
N SER A 121 9.21 10.83 6.76
CA SER A 121 9.47 9.62 7.56
C SER A 121 8.53 8.46 7.20
N ASN A 122 7.31 8.75 6.73
CA ASN A 122 6.38 7.74 6.20
C ASN A 122 6.90 7.02 4.95
N MET A 123 7.95 7.53 4.30
CA MET A 123 8.61 6.82 3.20
C MET A 123 9.53 5.68 3.67
N CYS A 124 9.68 5.44 4.98
CA CYS A 124 10.49 4.37 5.57
C CYS A 124 10.31 2.97 4.96
N TRP A 125 9.13 2.69 4.39
CA TRP A 125 8.85 1.44 3.67
C TRP A 125 9.78 1.18 2.46
N ILE A 126 10.47 2.21 1.94
CA ILE A 126 11.47 2.06 0.86
C ILE A 126 12.82 1.51 1.36
N LEU A 127 13.09 1.56 2.67
CA LEU A 127 14.39 1.14 3.21
C LEU A 127 14.65 -0.35 2.98
N PRO A 128 13.71 -1.28 3.26
CA PRO A 128 13.92 -2.70 2.95
C PRO A 128 14.22 -3.00 1.47
N PRO A 129 13.43 -2.53 0.47
CA PRO A 129 13.74 -2.80 -0.93
C PRO A 129 15.05 -2.15 -1.39
N ILE A 130 15.40 -0.93 -0.94
CA ILE A 130 16.69 -0.30 -1.26
C ILE A 130 17.84 -1.10 -0.64
N ALA A 131 17.70 -1.57 0.60
CA ALA A 131 18.71 -2.39 1.27
C ALA A 131 18.99 -3.69 0.49
N LEU A 132 17.93 -4.39 0.05
CA LEU A 132 18.05 -5.64 -0.70
C LEU A 132 18.67 -5.48 -2.09
N LEU A 133 18.46 -4.33 -2.74
CA LEU A 133 18.89 -4.08 -4.12
C LEU A 133 20.24 -3.38 -4.19
N CYS A 134 20.42 -2.29 -3.43
CA CYS A 134 21.50 -1.33 -3.60
C CYS A 134 22.68 -1.56 -2.64
N VAL A 135 22.48 -2.19 -1.47
CA VAL A 135 23.50 -2.27 -0.42
C VAL A 135 24.31 -3.56 -0.49
N ARG A 136 25.64 -3.45 -0.61
CA ARG A 136 26.55 -4.61 -0.60
C ARG A 136 26.91 -5.08 0.82
N HIS A 137 27.14 -4.14 1.73
CA HIS A 137 27.57 -4.43 3.11
C HIS A 137 26.45 -5.11 3.92
N ARG A 138 26.74 -6.28 4.50
CA ARG A 138 25.72 -7.10 5.19
C ARG A 138 25.16 -6.40 6.43
N GLY A 139 26.01 -5.75 7.23
CA GLY A 139 25.58 -5.03 8.43
C GLY A 139 24.67 -3.85 8.12
N LEU A 140 25.03 -3.03 7.12
CA LEU A 140 24.22 -1.89 6.70
C LEU A 140 22.88 -2.35 6.12
N ARG A 141 22.90 -3.42 5.33
CA ARG A 141 21.68 -4.03 4.78
C ARG A 141 20.74 -4.47 5.90
N ALA A 142 21.26 -5.19 6.90
CA ALA A 142 20.46 -5.65 8.04
C ALA A 142 19.92 -4.46 8.83
N ALA A 143 20.76 -3.45 9.12
CA ALA A 143 20.35 -2.25 9.85
C ALA A 143 19.20 -1.51 9.13
N MET A 144 19.29 -1.30 7.82
CA MET A 144 18.24 -0.64 7.04
C MET A 144 16.93 -1.44 7.00
N VAL A 145 17.01 -2.77 6.88
CA VAL A 145 15.82 -3.64 6.92
C VAL A 145 15.16 -3.57 8.30
N VAL A 146 15.94 -3.74 9.37
CA VAL A 146 15.44 -3.67 10.75
C VAL A 146 14.81 -2.31 11.02
N PHE A 147 15.50 -1.23 10.67
CA PHE A 147 15.01 0.13 10.87
C PHE A 147 13.70 0.38 10.12
N GLY A 148 13.59 -0.08 8.87
CA GLY A 148 12.37 0.03 8.06
C GLY A 148 11.15 -0.70 8.64
N PHE A 149 11.35 -1.68 9.53
CA PHE A 149 10.26 -2.39 10.23
C PHE A 149 10.01 -1.89 11.65
N VAL A 150 11.07 -1.54 12.39
CA VAL A 150 10.96 -1.06 13.77
C VAL A 150 10.33 0.33 13.82
N PHE A 151 10.73 1.25 12.93
CA PHE A 151 10.20 2.62 12.95
C PHE A 151 8.67 2.67 12.84
N PRO A 152 8.01 2.02 11.85
CA PRO A 152 6.55 1.98 11.79
C PRO A 152 5.86 1.42 13.05
N ILE A 153 6.49 0.48 13.76
CA ILE A 153 5.96 -0.07 15.02
C ILE A 153 5.97 1.01 16.10
N LEU A 154 7.08 1.76 16.25
CA LEU A 154 7.20 2.85 17.23
C LEU A 154 6.14 3.93 17.01
N VAL A 155 5.80 4.22 15.76
CA VAL A 155 4.80 5.23 15.41
C VAL A 155 3.37 4.69 15.22
N ILE A 156 3.13 3.40 15.49
CA ILE A 156 1.81 2.74 15.34
C ILE A 156 1.25 2.85 13.90
N ASP A 157 2.13 2.87 12.87
CA ASP A 157 1.71 2.95 11.47
C ASP A 157 1.64 1.58 10.80
N ARG A 158 0.45 0.98 10.89
CA ARG A 158 0.10 -0.31 10.28
C ARG A 158 0.31 -0.34 8.76
N ASN A 159 0.02 0.78 8.07
CA ASN A 159 0.10 0.85 6.62
C ASN A 159 1.57 0.81 6.14
N ARG A 160 2.51 1.35 6.92
CA ARG A 160 3.94 1.30 6.54
C ARG A 160 4.59 -0.04 6.85
N ILE A 161 4.16 -0.73 7.89
CA ILE A 161 4.57 -2.13 8.16
C ILE A 161 4.20 -3.00 6.96
N PHE A 162 2.94 -2.94 6.50
CA PHE A 162 2.51 -3.74 5.36
C PHE A 162 3.18 -3.33 4.05
N ALA A 163 3.36 -2.03 3.79
CA ALA A 163 4.09 -1.56 2.61
C ALA A 163 5.52 -2.10 2.58
N GLY A 164 6.23 -2.03 3.70
CA GLY A 164 7.59 -2.54 3.85
C GLY A 164 7.64 -4.05 3.69
N LEU A 165 6.70 -4.78 4.31
CA LEU A 165 6.65 -6.24 4.26
C LEU A 165 6.34 -6.74 2.84
N PHE A 166 5.31 -6.17 2.21
CA PHE A 166 4.94 -6.47 0.83
C PHE A 166 6.12 -6.22 -0.11
N SER A 167 6.75 -5.04 0.00
CA SER A 167 7.89 -4.67 -0.84
C SER A 167 9.08 -5.60 -0.64
N PHE A 168 9.38 -5.96 0.61
CA PHE A 168 10.46 -6.87 0.96
C PHE A 168 10.23 -8.26 0.35
N VAL A 169 9.04 -8.85 0.58
CA VAL A 169 8.68 -10.18 0.06
C VAL A 169 8.67 -10.18 -1.47
N LEU A 170 8.08 -9.16 -2.10
CA LEU A 170 7.99 -9.09 -3.56
C LEU A 170 9.38 -8.95 -4.19
N VAL A 171 10.26 -8.12 -3.66
CA VAL A 171 11.66 -8.02 -4.13
C VAL A 171 12.40 -9.34 -3.94
N MET A 172 12.23 -10.01 -2.79
CA MET A 172 12.82 -11.33 -2.57
C MET A 172 12.34 -12.35 -3.60
N LEU A 173 11.05 -12.36 -3.94
CA LEU A 173 10.48 -13.26 -4.95
C LEU A 173 10.98 -12.93 -6.36
N LEU A 174 11.04 -11.64 -6.73
CA LEU A 174 11.53 -11.18 -8.04
C LEU A 174 13.02 -11.45 -8.27
N ARG A 175 13.82 -11.59 -7.21
CA ARG A 175 15.25 -11.94 -7.30
C ARG A 175 15.57 -13.39 -7.00
N ARG A 176 14.56 -14.21 -6.70
CA ARG A 176 14.78 -15.61 -6.35
C ARG A 176 15.22 -16.42 -7.56
N ASP A 177 16.12 -17.35 -7.31
CA ASP A 177 16.41 -18.44 -8.25
C ASP A 177 15.16 -19.34 -8.41
N PRO A 178 14.60 -19.48 -9.63
CA PRO A 178 13.43 -20.32 -9.88
C PRO A 178 13.65 -21.79 -9.54
N LEU A 179 14.91 -22.28 -9.58
CA LEU A 179 15.26 -23.67 -9.27
C LEU A 179 15.24 -23.98 -7.76
N ARG A 180 15.37 -22.96 -6.91
CA ARG A 180 15.29 -23.15 -5.44
C ARG A 180 13.84 -23.24 -5.01
N ARG A 181 13.52 -23.99 -3.95
CA ARG A 181 12.16 -24.05 -3.39
C ARG A 181 11.68 -22.68 -2.89
N LEU A 182 10.35 -22.46 -2.90
CA LEU A 182 9.74 -21.26 -2.31
C LEU A 182 10.08 -21.23 -0.82
N PRO A 183 10.53 -20.10 -0.24
CA PRO A 183 10.74 -19.96 1.19
C PRO A 183 9.38 -19.81 1.90
N TRP A 184 8.48 -20.78 1.71
CA TRP A 184 7.11 -20.73 2.21
C TRP A 184 7.08 -20.59 3.72
N LYS A 185 8.02 -21.24 4.43
CA LYS A 185 8.16 -21.11 5.89
C LYS A 185 8.39 -19.66 6.30
N THR A 186 9.33 -18.97 5.63
CA THR A 186 9.63 -17.56 5.89
C THR A 186 8.43 -16.67 5.55
N ILE A 187 7.78 -16.92 4.40
CA ILE A 187 6.60 -16.14 3.99
C ILE A 187 5.46 -16.32 5.00
N VAL A 188 5.16 -17.56 5.41
CA VAL A 188 4.12 -17.85 6.41
C VAL A 188 4.46 -17.20 7.75
N VAL A 189 5.70 -17.33 8.25
CA VAL A 189 6.12 -16.68 9.49
C VAL A 189 5.98 -15.17 9.41
N LEU A 190 6.39 -14.56 8.29
CA LEU A 190 6.26 -13.12 8.08
C LEU A 190 4.79 -12.66 8.01
N VAL A 191 3.92 -13.44 7.36
CA VAL A 191 2.48 -13.15 7.30
C VAL A 191 1.84 -13.28 8.68
N LEU A 192 2.17 -14.32 9.44
CA LEU A 192 1.67 -14.51 10.80
C LEU A 192 2.18 -13.44 11.76
N ALA A 193 3.48 -13.09 11.68
CA ALA A 193 4.05 -12.02 12.48
C ALA A 193 3.44 -10.66 12.12
N GLY A 194 3.29 -10.36 10.83
CA GLY A 194 2.63 -9.14 10.36
C GLY A 194 1.17 -9.06 10.77
N GLY A 195 0.41 -10.15 10.64
CA GLY A 195 -0.98 -10.26 11.09
C GLY A 195 -1.13 -10.14 12.60
N GLY A 196 -0.21 -10.75 13.37
CA GLY A 196 -0.16 -10.65 14.83
C GLY A 196 0.11 -9.22 15.29
N VAL A 197 1.16 -8.58 14.77
CA VAL A 197 1.47 -7.17 15.06
C VAL A 197 0.30 -6.27 14.65
N PHE A 198 -0.32 -6.51 13.50
CA PHE A 198 -1.49 -5.77 13.06
C PHE A 198 -2.68 -5.90 14.03
N SER A 199 -2.97 -7.12 14.49
CA SER A 199 -4.05 -7.39 15.43
C SER A 199 -3.80 -6.71 16.78
N VAL A 200 -2.58 -6.83 17.32
CA VAL A 200 -2.18 -6.18 18.58
C VAL A 200 -2.25 -4.66 18.47
N LEU A 201 -1.71 -4.07 17.40
CA LEU A 201 -1.80 -2.62 17.17
C LEU A 201 -3.26 -2.18 16.96
N GLY A 202 -4.10 -3.04 16.37
CA GLY A 202 -5.54 -2.82 16.24
C GLY A 202 -6.23 -2.73 17.60
N THR A 203 -5.99 -3.71 18.49
CA THR A 203 -6.54 -3.70 19.84
C THR A 203 -6.05 -2.51 20.67
N LEU A 204 -4.76 -2.17 20.59
CA LEU A 204 -4.17 -1.07 21.33
C LEU A 204 -4.71 0.29 20.88
N ARG A 205 -5.04 0.44 19.59
CA ARG A 205 -5.53 1.70 19.03
C ARG A 205 -7.03 1.87 19.13
N SER A 206 -7.80 0.79 18.97
CA SER A 206 -9.24 0.85 18.73
C SER A 206 -10.09 0.15 19.79
N GLY A 207 -9.46 -0.48 20.79
CA GLY A 207 -10.16 -1.10 21.91
C GLY A 207 -10.83 -2.44 21.57
N SER A 208 -11.86 -2.81 22.33
CA SER A 208 -12.61 -4.06 22.12
C SER A 208 -13.59 -3.94 20.96
N LEU A 209 -13.74 -5.03 20.19
CA LEU A 209 -14.74 -5.14 19.12
C LEU A 209 -16.15 -5.42 19.61
N ALA A 210 -16.32 -5.69 20.92
CA ALA A 210 -17.60 -6.09 21.51
C ALA A 210 -18.72 -5.03 21.35
N THR A 211 -18.36 -3.76 21.14
CA THR A 211 -19.31 -2.65 21.00
C THR A 211 -19.60 -2.27 19.55
N VAL A 212 -19.01 -2.96 18.56
CA VAL A 212 -19.24 -2.66 17.14
C VAL A 212 -20.57 -3.28 16.68
N ALA A 213 -21.58 -2.43 16.53
CA ALA A 213 -22.92 -2.81 16.08
C ALA A 213 -23.01 -2.86 14.54
N LEU A 214 -22.35 -3.84 13.92
CA LEU A 214 -22.56 -4.18 12.51
C LEU A 214 -23.32 -5.51 12.40
N PRO A 215 -24.02 -5.76 11.27
CA PRO A 215 -24.79 -6.99 11.07
C PRO A 215 -23.84 -8.17 10.74
N PHE A 216 -23.02 -8.55 11.72
CA PHE A 216 -22.09 -9.67 11.60
C PHE A 216 -22.83 -11.01 11.62
N GLY A 217 -22.47 -11.90 10.71
CA GLY A 217 -22.98 -13.26 10.64
C GLY A 217 -22.41 -14.17 11.75
N THR A 218 -22.94 -15.40 11.81
CA THR A 218 -22.52 -16.42 12.77
C THR A 218 -21.05 -16.80 12.64
N PHE A 219 -20.54 -16.86 11.40
CA PHE A 219 -19.13 -17.14 11.11
C PHE A 219 -18.20 -16.15 11.82
N TYR A 220 -18.43 -14.85 11.67
CA TYR A 220 -17.60 -13.80 12.30
C TYR A 220 -17.66 -13.87 13.82
N ARG A 221 -18.86 -14.03 14.38
CA ARG A 221 -19.06 -14.07 15.83
C ARG A 221 -18.39 -15.28 16.49
N ALA A 222 -18.24 -16.39 15.77
CA ALA A 222 -17.56 -17.59 16.25
C ALA A 222 -16.02 -17.48 16.25
N MET A 223 -15.44 -16.46 15.60
CA MET A 223 -13.98 -16.31 15.50
C MET A 223 -13.36 -15.67 16.75
N PRO A 224 -12.11 -16.02 17.10
CA PRO A 224 -11.36 -15.32 18.13
C PRO A 224 -11.20 -13.83 17.81
N GLN A 225 -11.11 -12.98 18.85
CA GLN A 225 -11.02 -11.51 18.71
C GLN A 225 -9.92 -11.06 17.74
N GLY A 226 -8.75 -11.72 17.75
CA GLY A 226 -7.67 -11.38 16.84
C GLY A 226 -8.01 -11.62 15.36
N VAL A 227 -8.78 -12.67 15.08
CA VAL A 227 -9.28 -13.01 13.72
C VAL A 227 -10.43 -12.08 13.34
N GLN A 228 -11.31 -11.72 14.28
CA GLN A 228 -12.37 -10.73 14.05
C GLN A 228 -11.80 -9.39 13.56
N TRP A 229 -10.68 -8.91 14.15
CA TRP A 229 -10.00 -7.71 13.67
C TRP A 229 -9.52 -7.82 12.22
N LEU A 230 -8.97 -8.98 11.84
CA LEU A 230 -8.51 -9.22 10.47
C LEU A 230 -9.69 -9.28 9.51
N LEU A 231 -10.75 -10.02 9.85
CA LEU A 231 -11.96 -10.12 9.03
C LEU A 231 -12.59 -8.75 8.84
N LEU A 232 -12.83 -8.01 9.94
CA LEU A 232 -13.40 -6.66 9.90
C LEU A 232 -12.60 -5.74 8.99
N TYR A 233 -11.26 -5.74 9.13
CA TYR A 233 -10.44 -4.86 8.29
C TYR A 233 -10.48 -5.28 6.83
N ILE A 234 -10.57 -6.58 6.55
CA ILE A 234 -10.65 -7.10 5.19
C ILE A 234 -12.02 -6.82 4.56
N SER A 235 -13.09 -6.78 5.34
CA SER A 235 -14.46 -6.74 4.82
C SER A 235 -15.16 -5.38 4.95
N ALA A 236 -14.69 -4.50 5.84
CA ALA A 236 -15.37 -3.24 6.11
C ALA A 236 -15.41 -2.31 4.89
N GLY A 237 -14.37 -2.30 4.06
CA GLY A 237 -14.33 -1.45 2.88
C GLY A 237 -15.42 -1.77 1.85
N PRO A 238 -15.52 -3.02 1.33
CA PRO A 238 -16.61 -3.39 0.43
C PRO A 238 -17.99 -3.28 1.08
N TYR A 239 -18.12 -3.59 2.37
CA TYR A 239 -19.37 -3.39 3.11
C TYR A 239 -19.82 -1.93 3.08
N ASN A 240 -18.95 -1.01 3.47
CA ASN A 240 -19.25 0.43 3.48
C ASN A 240 -19.50 0.95 2.07
N PHE A 241 -18.78 0.45 1.07
CA PHE A 241 -19.03 0.78 -0.34
C PHE A 241 -20.43 0.36 -0.78
N GLY A 242 -20.85 -0.88 -0.48
CA GLY A 242 -22.21 -1.36 -0.72
C GLY A 242 -23.26 -0.50 0.00
N ALA A 243 -23.01 -0.17 1.26
CA ALA A 243 -23.88 0.66 2.06
C ALA A 243 -24.13 2.05 1.45
N MET A 244 -23.05 2.73 1.03
CA MET A 244 -23.17 4.08 0.48
C MET A 244 -23.83 4.08 -0.90
N LEU A 245 -23.56 3.06 -1.71
CA LEU A 245 -24.22 2.91 -3.01
C LEU A 245 -25.74 2.70 -2.81
N ALA A 246 -26.13 1.78 -1.93
CA ALA A 246 -27.54 1.49 -1.65
C ALA A 246 -28.29 2.70 -1.09
N LYS A 247 -27.61 3.52 -0.26
CA LYS A 247 -28.17 4.74 0.32
C LYS A 247 -28.19 5.93 -0.67
N GLY A 248 -27.58 5.80 -1.85
CA GLY A 248 -27.48 6.89 -2.83
C GLY A 248 -26.77 8.14 -2.30
N TYR A 249 -25.89 8.00 -1.30
CA TYR A 249 -25.27 9.14 -0.64
C TYR A 249 -24.15 9.73 -1.51
N VAL A 250 -24.22 11.05 -1.76
CA VAL A 250 -23.24 11.78 -2.56
C VAL A 250 -22.69 12.97 -1.78
N ASN A 251 -21.37 13.03 -1.63
CA ASN A 251 -20.62 14.13 -1.06
C ASN A 251 -19.19 14.19 -1.64
N ALA A 252 -18.92 15.22 -2.47
CA ALA A 252 -17.62 15.41 -3.12
C ALA A 252 -16.52 15.95 -2.19
N SER A 253 -16.86 16.50 -1.02
CA SER A 253 -15.87 17.09 -0.09
C SER A 253 -14.81 16.09 0.36
N PHE A 254 -15.21 14.82 0.52
CA PHE A 254 -14.30 13.74 0.87
C PHE A 254 -13.22 13.54 -0.19
N LEU A 255 -13.59 13.56 -1.47
CA LEU A 255 -12.64 13.41 -2.58
C LEU A 255 -11.71 14.62 -2.70
N ILE A 256 -12.24 15.83 -2.56
CA ILE A 256 -11.46 17.07 -2.58
C ILE A 256 -10.36 17.03 -1.53
N ASN A 257 -10.70 16.59 -0.31
CA ASN A 257 -9.74 16.52 0.78
C ASN A 257 -8.62 15.48 0.58
N GLN A 258 -8.81 14.50 -0.32
CA GLN A 258 -7.76 13.54 -0.67
C GLN A 258 -6.86 14.02 -1.81
N LEU A 259 -7.45 14.69 -2.80
CA LEU A 259 -6.75 15.12 -4.02
C LEU A 259 -6.02 16.46 -3.83
N VAL A 260 -6.62 17.39 -3.10
CA VAL A 260 -6.10 18.75 -2.95
C VAL A 260 -5.19 18.82 -1.74
N PRO A 261 -3.89 19.18 -1.90
CA PRO A 261 -2.99 19.34 -0.77
C PRO A 261 -3.49 20.46 0.17
N PHE A 262 -3.29 20.29 1.47
CA PHE A 262 -3.62 21.27 2.52
C PHE A 262 -5.11 21.60 2.73
N SER A 263 -6.01 20.82 2.12
CA SER A 263 -7.48 20.98 2.24
C SER A 263 -8.07 20.57 3.60
N GLY A 264 -7.28 19.92 4.47
CA GLY A 264 -7.67 19.52 5.82
C GLY A 264 -7.75 18.01 6.03
N SER A 265 -8.03 17.59 7.26
CA SER A 265 -8.19 16.17 7.62
C SER A 265 -9.64 15.75 7.43
N ILE A 266 -9.85 14.57 6.86
CA ILE A 266 -11.18 13.98 6.76
C ILE A 266 -11.46 13.18 8.03
N ALA A 267 -11.94 13.86 9.07
CA ALA A 267 -12.63 13.17 10.15
C ALA A 267 -13.98 12.71 9.58
N THR A 268 -14.23 11.40 9.53
CA THR A 268 -15.58 10.84 9.26
C THR A 268 -16.44 10.81 10.51
N ALA A 269 -15.82 10.77 11.69
CA ALA A 269 -16.50 10.94 12.97
C ALA A 269 -17.05 12.37 13.08
N GLY A 270 -18.35 12.51 13.35
CA GLY A 270 -19.03 13.81 13.40
C GLY A 270 -19.43 14.38 12.03
N THR A 271 -19.32 13.58 10.96
CA THR A 271 -19.85 13.97 9.64
C THR A 271 -21.27 13.47 9.42
N SER A 272 -21.94 14.05 8.42
CA SER A 272 -23.26 13.60 7.96
C SER A 272 -23.20 12.32 7.08
N ILE A 273 -22.08 11.59 7.04
CA ILE A 273 -21.97 10.38 6.23
C ILE A 273 -22.75 9.27 6.93
N PRO A 274 -23.75 8.64 6.27
CA PRO A 274 -24.67 7.70 6.92
C PRO A 274 -24.04 6.28 7.05
N LEU A 275 -22.87 6.16 7.69
CA LEU A 275 -22.25 4.87 8.00
C LEU A 275 -23.08 4.10 9.04
N ASP A 276 -23.24 2.79 8.87
CA ASP A 276 -23.96 1.95 9.84
C ASP A 276 -23.23 1.88 11.19
N ALA A 277 -21.90 1.95 11.15
CA ALA A 277 -21.05 2.06 12.33
C ALA A 277 -20.06 3.21 12.12
N PRO A 278 -20.34 4.43 12.64
CA PRO A 278 -19.49 5.61 12.43
C PRO A 278 -18.05 5.46 12.93
N ASN A 279 -17.82 4.57 13.90
CA ASN A 279 -16.50 4.20 14.41
C ASN A 279 -15.70 3.27 13.48
N ILE A 280 -16.35 2.64 12.49
CA ILE A 280 -15.72 1.81 11.46
C ILE A 280 -15.76 2.56 10.12
N ASN A 281 -14.85 3.53 9.99
CA ASN A 281 -14.73 4.42 8.84
C ASN A 281 -13.77 3.92 7.75
N VAL A 282 -13.57 2.61 7.67
CA VAL A 282 -12.69 1.96 6.69
C VAL A 282 -13.39 1.96 5.33
N GLY A 283 -12.73 2.43 4.28
CA GLY A 283 -13.31 2.52 2.94
C GLY A 283 -12.38 1.93 1.87
N THR A 284 -12.96 1.47 0.77
CA THR A 284 -12.15 1.12 -0.41
C THR A 284 -11.49 2.37 -1.00
N GLU A 285 -10.46 2.20 -1.81
CA GLU A 285 -9.84 3.26 -2.61
C GLU A 285 -10.86 4.01 -3.48
N PHE A 286 -11.96 3.35 -3.83
CA PHE A 286 -13.00 3.85 -4.73
C PHE A 286 -14.16 4.52 -3.98
N PHE A 287 -14.23 4.35 -2.66
CA PHE A 287 -15.24 4.95 -1.79
C PHE A 287 -15.36 6.48 -1.90
N PRO A 288 -14.26 7.26 -1.96
CA PRO A 288 -14.30 8.71 -2.18
C PRO A 288 -14.97 9.09 -3.50
N PHE A 289 -14.70 8.31 -4.55
CA PHE A 289 -15.22 8.56 -5.90
C PHE A 289 -16.67 8.13 -6.04
N LEU A 290 -17.07 7.06 -5.34
CA LEU A 290 -18.46 6.67 -5.17
C LEU A 290 -19.27 7.81 -4.54
N MET A 291 -18.76 8.38 -3.44
CA MET A 291 -19.43 9.51 -2.81
C MET A 291 -19.39 10.78 -3.68
N ALA A 292 -18.38 10.98 -4.53
CA ALA A 292 -18.35 12.17 -5.38
C ALA A 292 -19.30 12.09 -6.59
N TRP A 293 -19.35 10.94 -7.26
CA TRP A 293 -19.99 10.80 -8.58
C TRP A 293 -20.80 9.50 -8.76
N GLY A 294 -21.11 8.80 -7.67
CA GLY A 294 -21.81 7.51 -7.71
C GLY A 294 -20.97 6.39 -8.32
N ALA A 295 -21.64 5.31 -8.72
CA ALA A 295 -21.01 4.13 -9.30
C ALA A 295 -20.07 4.44 -10.50
N PRO A 296 -20.41 5.35 -11.44
CA PRO A 296 -19.51 5.72 -12.52
C PRO A 296 -18.17 6.28 -12.03
N GLY A 297 -18.18 7.12 -11.00
CA GLY A 297 -16.96 7.66 -10.40
C GLY A 297 -16.05 6.58 -9.83
N ALA A 298 -16.63 5.63 -9.10
CA ALA A 298 -15.89 4.49 -8.56
C ALA A 298 -15.25 3.63 -9.66
N VAL A 299 -15.96 3.36 -10.75
CA VAL A 299 -15.44 2.60 -11.90
C VAL A 299 -14.33 3.37 -12.63
N LEU A 300 -14.46 4.68 -12.80
CA LEU A 300 -13.40 5.50 -13.40
C LEU A 300 -12.13 5.48 -12.55
N ALA A 301 -12.26 5.61 -11.23
CA ALA A 301 -11.12 5.51 -10.31
C ALA A 301 -10.49 4.11 -10.35
N TRP A 302 -11.30 3.06 -10.46
CA TRP A 302 -10.82 1.70 -10.66
C TRP A 302 -9.95 1.58 -11.92
N LEU A 303 -10.48 2.03 -13.06
CA LEU A 303 -9.77 1.97 -14.34
C LEU A 303 -8.50 2.82 -14.31
N ALA A 304 -8.53 4.00 -13.68
CA ALA A 304 -7.37 4.85 -13.51
C ALA A 304 -6.27 4.19 -12.66
N LEU A 305 -6.65 3.52 -11.56
CA LEU A 305 -5.70 2.79 -10.72
C LEU A 305 -5.06 1.62 -11.49
N TYR A 306 -5.88 0.86 -12.22
CA TYR A 306 -5.38 -0.23 -13.06
C TYR A 306 -4.46 0.27 -14.17
N ALA A 307 -4.82 1.37 -14.85
CA ALA A 307 -3.99 2.00 -15.87
C ALA A 307 -2.65 2.47 -15.29
N GLY A 308 -2.64 3.06 -14.09
CA GLY A 308 -1.44 3.43 -13.35
C GLY A 308 -0.55 2.21 -13.06
N LEU A 309 -1.14 1.10 -12.64
CA LEU A 309 -0.42 -0.15 -12.41
C LEU A 309 0.21 -0.69 -13.71
N VAL A 310 -0.56 -0.76 -14.81
CA VAL A 310 -0.06 -1.18 -16.13
C VAL A 310 1.07 -0.27 -16.61
N TRP A 311 0.90 1.05 -16.47
CA TRP A 311 1.93 2.04 -16.79
C TRP A 311 3.22 1.78 -16.01
N SER A 312 3.13 1.53 -14.70
CA SER A 312 4.31 1.24 -13.87
C SER A 312 5.05 -0.02 -14.34
N VAL A 313 4.32 -1.06 -14.76
CA VAL A 313 4.91 -2.29 -15.31
C VAL A 313 5.56 -2.03 -16.66
N ARG A 314 4.95 -1.22 -17.53
CA ARG A 314 5.55 -0.83 -18.82
C ARG A 314 6.84 -0.02 -18.62
N ARG A 315 6.88 0.90 -17.66
CA ARG A 315 8.09 1.63 -17.27
C ARG A 315 9.21 0.68 -16.82
N LEU A 316 8.84 -0.31 -16.01
CA LEU A 316 9.76 -1.33 -15.51
C LEU A 316 10.29 -2.25 -16.62
N ASN A 317 9.49 -2.54 -17.64
CA ASN A 317 9.93 -3.26 -18.84
C ASN A 317 10.91 -2.44 -19.69
N GLY A 318 10.71 -1.12 -19.78
CA GLY A 318 11.63 -0.21 -20.48
C GLY A 318 12.98 -0.09 -19.76
N SER A 319 12.97 0.07 -18.43
CA SER A 319 14.19 0.19 -17.63
C SER A 319 14.01 -0.39 -16.23
N LEU A 320 14.96 -1.21 -15.81
CA LEU A 320 15.02 -1.81 -14.48
C LEU A 320 15.60 -0.86 -13.40
N SER A 321 15.53 0.46 -13.62
CA SER A 321 15.90 1.46 -12.61
C SER A 321 15.25 1.17 -11.25
N ILE A 322 15.99 1.40 -10.16
CA ILE A 322 15.46 1.29 -8.79
C ILE A 322 14.22 2.18 -8.60
N PHE A 323 14.17 3.35 -9.24
CA PHE A 323 13.03 4.25 -9.12
C PHE A 323 11.77 3.70 -9.80
N HIS A 324 11.91 3.01 -10.93
CA HIS A 324 10.78 2.29 -11.54
C HIS A 324 10.31 1.12 -10.69
N VAL A 325 11.25 0.41 -10.04
CA VAL A 325 10.91 -0.63 -9.07
C VAL A 325 10.11 -0.03 -7.91
N LEU A 326 10.56 1.08 -7.32
CA LEU A 326 9.87 1.75 -6.23
C LEU A 326 8.48 2.26 -6.63
N ILE A 327 8.31 2.83 -7.82
CA ILE A 327 7.00 3.23 -8.37
C ILE A 327 6.08 2.01 -8.49
N PHE A 328 6.57 0.92 -9.09
CA PHE A 328 5.80 -0.31 -9.22
C PHE A 328 5.41 -0.88 -7.86
N LEU A 329 6.34 -0.99 -6.91
CA LEU A 329 6.07 -1.49 -5.56
C LEU A 329 5.01 -0.64 -4.84
N ARG A 330 5.08 0.68 -4.98
CA ARG A 330 4.11 1.60 -4.38
C ARG A 330 2.71 1.41 -4.95
N LEU A 331 2.58 1.36 -6.28
CA LEU A 331 1.29 1.17 -6.95
C LEU A 331 0.73 -0.22 -6.73
N ALA A 332 1.56 -1.27 -6.80
CA ALA A 332 1.15 -2.64 -6.52
C ALA A 332 0.66 -2.80 -5.07
N TYR A 333 1.32 -2.14 -4.12
CA TYR A 333 0.86 -2.10 -2.73
C TYR A 333 -0.46 -1.33 -2.56
N ALA A 334 -0.61 -0.18 -3.23
CA ALA A 334 -1.86 0.57 -3.18
C ALA A 334 -3.03 -0.23 -3.79
N CYS A 335 -2.80 -0.97 -4.88
CA CYS A 335 -3.76 -1.91 -5.44
C CYS A 335 -4.09 -3.05 -4.46
N LEU A 336 -3.09 -3.62 -3.79
CA LEU A 336 -3.30 -4.67 -2.79
C LEU A 336 -4.19 -4.20 -1.63
N MET A 337 -4.00 -2.96 -1.20
CA MET A 337 -4.73 -2.34 -0.10
C MET A 337 -6.02 -1.64 -0.53
N SER A 338 -6.32 -1.61 -1.83
CA SER A 338 -7.48 -0.91 -2.39
C SER A 338 -8.84 -1.34 -1.80
N PRO A 339 -9.04 -2.57 -1.27
CA PRO A 339 -10.28 -2.89 -0.58
C PRO A 339 -10.37 -2.32 0.84
N PHE A 340 -9.27 -1.85 1.43
CA PHE A 340 -9.19 -1.53 2.86
C PHE A 340 -8.91 -0.05 3.14
N ALA A 341 -8.11 0.62 2.33
CA ALA A 341 -7.69 1.98 2.64
C ALA A 341 -7.38 2.78 1.37
N PRO A 342 -7.93 4.00 1.23
CA PRO A 342 -7.52 4.92 0.18
C PRO A 342 -6.07 5.38 0.41
N GLN A 343 -5.21 5.11 -0.56
CA GLN A 343 -3.78 5.43 -0.53
C GLN A 343 -3.22 5.79 -1.90
N ALA A 344 -3.85 5.36 -3.00
CA ALA A 344 -3.39 5.61 -4.36
C ALA A 344 -3.68 7.04 -4.81
N PHE A 345 -4.91 7.53 -4.60
CA PHE A 345 -5.37 8.86 -5.02
C PHE A 345 -5.13 9.91 -3.94
N THR A 346 -3.89 9.98 -3.47
CA THR A 346 -3.47 10.96 -2.46
C THR A 346 -2.32 11.80 -2.98
N TRP A 347 -2.26 13.06 -2.57
CA TRP A 347 -1.14 13.94 -2.91
C TRP A 347 0.22 13.32 -2.52
N THR A 348 0.29 12.64 -1.37
CA THR A 348 1.54 11.98 -0.93
C THR A 348 2.00 10.87 -1.87
N ASN A 349 1.07 10.14 -2.49
CA ASN A 349 1.39 9.10 -3.46
C ASN A 349 1.87 9.71 -4.78
N PHE A 350 1.16 10.73 -5.27
CA PHE A 350 1.59 11.46 -6.47
C PHE A 350 2.96 12.13 -6.28
N GLY A 351 3.19 12.76 -5.13
CA GLY A 351 4.47 13.35 -4.75
C GLY A 351 5.60 12.32 -4.70
N PHE A 352 5.35 11.12 -4.18
CA PHE A 352 6.33 10.03 -4.19
C PHE A 352 6.68 9.56 -5.62
N ILE A 353 5.67 9.37 -6.47
CA ILE A 353 5.89 8.96 -7.87
C ILE A 353 6.68 10.05 -8.62
N ALA A 354 6.29 11.32 -8.47
CA ALA A 354 7.00 12.47 -9.02
C ALA A 354 8.46 12.52 -8.54
N LEU A 355 8.70 12.34 -7.24
CA LEU A 355 10.04 12.27 -6.67
C LEU A 355 10.87 11.16 -7.32
N CYS A 356 10.32 9.95 -7.48
CA CYS A 356 11.02 8.86 -8.16
C CYS A 356 11.36 9.19 -9.62
N LEU A 357 10.44 9.85 -10.35
CA LEU A 357 10.69 10.25 -11.74
C LEU A 357 11.78 11.33 -11.85
N VAL A 358 11.74 12.34 -10.97
CA VAL A 358 12.77 13.39 -10.88
C VAL A 358 14.12 12.78 -10.54
N LEU A 359 14.19 11.93 -9.51
CA LEU A 359 15.43 11.28 -9.14
C LEU A 359 15.97 10.39 -10.27
N HIS A 360 15.10 9.69 -11.01
CA HIS A 360 15.52 8.94 -12.18
C HIS A 360 16.07 9.85 -13.30
N ALA A 361 15.45 11.00 -13.56
CA ALA A 361 15.96 11.95 -14.53
C ALA A 361 17.35 12.50 -14.11
N CYS A 362 17.54 12.77 -12.81
CA CYS A 362 18.84 13.19 -12.27
C CYS A 362 19.94 12.14 -12.45
N THR A 363 19.63 10.85 -12.62
CA THR A 363 20.67 9.83 -12.87
C THR A 363 21.33 9.99 -14.23
N VAL A 364 20.68 10.67 -15.19
CA VAL A 364 21.27 11.00 -16.49
C VAL A 364 22.38 12.04 -16.33
N LEU A 365 22.22 12.98 -15.40
CA LEU A 365 23.14 14.11 -15.16
C LEU A 365 24.39 13.72 -14.37
N LEU A 366 24.34 12.63 -13.59
CA LEU A 366 25.51 12.16 -12.85
C LEU A 366 26.55 11.56 -13.82
N PRO A 367 27.87 11.57 -13.52
CA PRO A 367 28.88 10.92 -14.36
C PRO A 367 28.78 9.38 -14.31
N ASN A 368 29.13 8.66 -15.39
CA ASN A 368 29.10 7.18 -15.44
C ASN A 368 30.54 6.70 -15.41
N ARG A 369 30.99 6.19 -14.27
CA ARG A 369 32.34 5.62 -14.14
C ARG A 369 32.55 4.35 -14.97
N HIS A 370 31.48 3.75 -15.49
CA HIS A 370 31.50 2.57 -16.35
C HIS A 370 31.17 2.87 -17.83
N ALA A 371 30.91 4.13 -18.20
CA ALA A 371 30.92 4.49 -19.61
C ALA A 371 32.39 4.46 -20.05
N ALA A 372 32.69 3.72 -21.11
CA ALA A 372 34.01 3.81 -21.75
C ALA A 372 34.32 5.29 -21.97
N GLN A 373 35.46 5.76 -21.45
CA GLN A 373 35.98 7.05 -21.88
C GLN A 373 36.05 7.01 -23.42
N PRO A 374 35.53 8.00 -24.14
CA PRO A 374 35.90 8.15 -25.54
C PRO A 374 37.42 8.21 -25.54
N SER A 375 38.07 7.25 -26.19
CA SER A 375 39.49 7.33 -26.50
C SER A 375 39.69 8.69 -27.17
N ALA A 376 40.45 9.57 -26.52
CA ALA A 376 40.92 10.78 -27.16
C ALA A 376 41.65 10.35 -28.44
N ALA A 377 41.11 10.74 -29.59
CA ALA A 377 41.75 10.65 -30.88
C ALA A 377 42.47 11.97 -31.15
#